data_AF-A0A959XM47-F1
#
_entry.id   AF-A0A959XM47-F1
#
_cell.length_a   1.000
_cell.length_b   1.000
_cell.length_c   1.000
_cell.angle_alpha   90.00
_cell.angle_beta   90.00
_cell.angle_gamma   90.00
#
_symmetry.space_group_name_H-M   'P 1'
#
loop_
_entity.id
_entity.type
_entity.pdbx_description
1 polymer ?
#
loop_
_entity_poly.entity_id
_entity_poly.type
_entity_poly.pdbx_seq_one_letter_code
_entity_poly.pdbx_strand_id
1 'polypeptide(L)'
;MSIAALYDAHLTVAGHPITWREIVGNAFGFASAIGGLRRRVWAWPVGIVGNVLLFTVFVAATFDAQAQQPLFGQAGRQVFFILTSIYGWYRWSEQRRLHGGGDAPAIDPRWATARERVRYLVAALVGVVVAQWAFALVGAGWPAPRWYYWCDAWIF
;
A
#
# COMPACT_ATOMS: atom_id res chain seq x y z
N MET A 1 -1.09 -0.44 -33.58
CA MET A 1 -0.62 0.35 -32.43
C MET A 1 0.02 -0.63 -31.45
N SER A 2 1.34 -0.56 -31.21
CA SER A 2 2.04 -1.53 -30.37
C SER A 2 1.83 -1.23 -28.88
N ILE A 3 1.90 -2.26 -28.03
CA ILE A 3 1.78 -2.12 -26.56
C ILE A 3 2.85 -1.15 -26.01
N ALA A 4 4.05 -1.14 -26.60
CA ALA A 4 5.12 -0.20 -26.25
C ALA A 4 4.74 1.27 -26.51
N ALA A 5 4.04 1.56 -27.61
CA ALA A 5 3.59 2.92 -27.92
C ALA A 5 2.53 3.43 -26.91
N LEU A 6 1.72 2.52 -26.36
CA LEU A 6 0.76 2.84 -25.29
C LEU A 6 1.46 3.05 -23.94
N TYR A 7 2.57 2.33 -23.72
CA TYR A 7 3.37 2.45 -22.52
C TYR A 7 4.10 3.79 -22.44
N ASP A 8 4.64 4.31 -23.54
CA ASP A 8 5.36 5.59 -23.56
C ASP A 8 4.49 6.81 -23.84
N ALA A 9 3.17 6.63 -23.99
CA ALA A 9 2.23 7.73 -24.17
C ALA A 9 2.24 8.66 -22.95
N HIS A 10 2.55 9.93 -23.17
CA HIS A 10 2.63 10.96 -22.14
C HIS A 10 1.96 12.26 -22.60
N LEU A 11 1.38 12.97 -21.64
CA LEU A 11 0.82 14.31 -21.79
C LEU A 11 1.81 15.29 -21.15
N THR A 12 2.25 16.32 -21.87
CA THR A 12 3.10 17.36 -21.29
C THR A 12 2.24 18.43 -20.62
N VAL A 13 2.40 18.60 -19.30
CA VAL A 13 1.73 19.64 -18.51
C VAL A 13 2.79 20.51 -17.87
N ALA A 14 2.73 21.83 -18.10
CA ALA A 14 3.69 22.80 -17.57
C ALA A 14 5.18 22.45 -17.81
N GLY A 15 5.48 21.78 -18.93
CA GLY A 15 6.83 21.36 -19.31
C GLY A 15 7.27 19.99 -18.75
N HIS A 16 6.44 19.32 -17.96
CA HIS A 16 6.73 17.98 -17.42
C HIS A 16 5.94 16.89 -18.17
N PRO A 17 6.59 15.83 -18.65
CA PRO A 17 5.90 14.69 -19.27
C PRO A 17 5.21 13.83 -18.20
N ILE A 18 3.88 13.83 -18.19
CA ILE A 18 3.06 12.99 -17.32
C ILE A 18 2.62 11.77 -18.14
N THR A 19 3.02 10.57 -17.72
CA THR A 19 2.66 9.35 -18.46
C THR A 19 1.18 9.03 -18.31
N TRP A 20 0.55 8.43 -19.33
CA TRP A 20 -0.85 8.00 -19.25
C TRP A 20 -1.07 7.00 -18.10
N ARG A 21 -0.04 6.19 -17.81
CA ARG A 21 0.01 5.26 -16.67
C ARG A 21 -0.20 5.98 -15.34
N GLU A 22 0.45 7.12 -15.17
CA GLU A 22 0.38 7.93 -13.95
C GLU A 22 -1.01 8.54 -13.79
N ILE A 23 -1.61 9.04 -14.87
CA ILE A 23 -2.98 9.58 -14.84
C ILE A 23 -4.00 8.50 -14.47
N VAL A 24 -3.92 7.34 -15.14
CA VAL A 24 -4.82 6.21 -14.88
C VAL A 24 -4.60 5.65 -13.47
N GLY A 25 -3.35 5.48 -13.04
CA GLY A 25 -3.01 5.02 -11.69
C GLY A 25 -3.55 5.94 -10.60
N ASN A 26 -3.40 7.27 -10.76
CA ASN A 26 -3.96 8.24 -9.82
C ASN A 26 -5.50 8.19 -9.80
N ALA A 27 -6.16 8.04 -10.94
CA ALA A 27 -7.62 7.92 -11.01
C ALA A 27 -8.13 6.68 -10.26
N PHE A 28 -7.48 5.52 -10.43
CA PHE A 28 -7.78 4.32 -9.64
C PHE A 28 -7.51 4.54 -8.14
N GLY A 29 -6.41 5.23 -7.80
CA GLY A 29 -6.10 5.61 -6.42
C GLY A 29 -7.20 6.44 -5.77
N PHE A 30 -7.68 7.49 -6.45
CA PHE A 30 -8.80 8.31 -5.98
C PHE A 30 -10.10 7.52 -5.86
N ALA A 31 -10.43 6.69 -6.85
CA ALA A 31 -11.64 5.87 -6.81
C ALA A 31 -11.62 4.89 -5.63
N SER A 32 -10.47 4.26 -5.35
CA SER A 32 -10.28 3.37 -4.21
C SER A 32 -10.41 4.12 -2.87
N ALA A 33 -9.79 5.29 -2.75
CA ALA A 33 -9.90 6.13 -1.55
C ALA A 33 -11.35 6.56 -1.28
N ILE A 34 -12.08 7.01 -2.31
CA ILE A 34 -13.49 7.38 -2.20
C ILE A 34 -14.36 6.17 -1.84
N GLY A 35 -14.07 4.99 -2.41
CA GLY A 35 -14.73 3.74 -2.06
C GLY A 35 -14.54 3.36 -0.59
N GLY A 36 -13.31 3.51 -0.07
CA GLY A 36 -12.98 3.32 1.34
C GLY A 36 -13.72 4.31 2.25
N LEU A 37 -13.76 5.59 1.88
CA LEU A 37 -14.50 6.63 2.61
C LEU A 37 -16.01 6.33 2.69
N ARG A 38 -16.58 5.73 1.65
CA ARG A 38 -18.00 5.32 1.62
C ARG A 38 -18.30 4.04 2.39
N ARG A 39 -17.35 3.49 3.15
CA ARG A 39 -17.53 2.31 4.04
C ARG A 39 -18.11 1.08 3.33
N ARG A 40 -17.84 0.92 2.03
CA ARG A 40 -18.34 -0.24 1.27
C ARG A 40 -17.41 -1.43 1.46
N VAL A 41 -17.95 -2.59 1.82
CA VAL A 41 -17.16 -3.84 1.98
C VAL A 41 -16.43 -4.22 0.68
N TRP A 42 -17.00 -3.87 -0.48
CA TRP A 42 -16.36 -4.06 -1.79
C TRP A 42 -15.14 -3.18 -2.05
N ALA A 43 -14.92 -2.12 -1.28
CA ALA A 43 -13.70 -1.31 -1.39
C ALA A 43 -12.45 -2.12 -1.02
N TRP A 44 -12.58 -3.12 -0.15
CA TRP A 44 -11.46 -3.95 0.28
C TRP A 44 -10.89 -4.85 -0.84
N PRO A 45 -11.68 -5.67 -1.56
CA PRO A 45 -11.20 -6.40 -2.73
C PRO A 45 -10.57 -5.50 -3.81
N VAL A 46 -11.18 -4.35 -4.10
CA VAL A 46 -10.64 -3.39 -5.08
C VAL A 46 -9.27 -2.85 -4.62
N GLY A 47 -9.15 -2.51 -3.34
CA GLY A 47 -7.88 -2.11 -2.73
C GLY A 47 -6.81 -3.20 -2.80
N ILE A 48 -7.17 -4.46 -2.53
CA ILE A 48 -6.25 -5.61 -2.64
C ILE A 48 -5.72 -5.73 -4.07
N VAL A 49 -6.59 -5.69 -5.08
CA VAL A 49 -6.17 -5.75 -6.50
C VAL A 49 -5.25 -4.58 -6.84
N GLY A 50 -5.59 -3.37 -6.40
CA GLY A 50 -4.75 -2.18 -6.59
C GLY A 50 -3.35 -2.34 -5.98
N ASN A 51 -3.26 -2.80 -4.74
CA ASN A 51 -1.97 -3.03 -4.07
C ASN A 51 -1.18 -4.17 -4.72
N VAL A 52 -1.84 -5.23 -5.21
CA VAL A 52 -1.18 -6.31 -5.97
C VAL A 52 -0.60 -5.78 -7.28
N LEU A 53 -1.35 -4.94 -8.02
CA LEU A 53 -0.84 -4.31 -9.24
C LEU A 53 0.33 -3.37 -8.96
N LEU A 54 0.27 -2.58 -7.90
CA LEU A 54 1.39 -1.72 -7.49
C LEU A 54 2.59 -2.56 -7.06
N PHE A 55 2.37 -3.68 -6.37
CA PHE A 55 3.43 -4.59 -5.98
C PHE A 55 4.18 -5.12 -7.20
N THR A 56 3.46 -5.58 -8.23
CA THR A 56 4.12 -6.09 -9.45
C THR A 56 4.89 -5.00 -10.18
N VAL A 57 4.40 -3.76 -10.20
CA VAL A 57 5.12 -2.61 -10.78
C VAL A 57 6.41 -2.31 -10.00
N PHE A 58 6.36 -2.25 -8.67
CA PHE A 58 7.56 -1.96 -7.87
C PHE A 58 8.59 -3.09 -7.89
N VAL A 59 8.13 -4.35 -7.92
CA VAL A 59 9.01 -5.51 -8.09
C VAL A 59 9.63 -5.51 -9.47
N ALA A 60 8.86 -5.29 -10.54
CA ALA A 60 9.39 -5.20 -11.90
C ALA A 60 10.42 -4.07 -12.04
N ALA A 61 10.13 -2.89 -11.48
CA ALA A 61 11.07 -1.78 -11.44
C ALA A 61 12.33 -2.08 -10.63
N THR A 62 12.26 -2.97 -9.63
CA THR A 62 13.43 -3.39 -8.85
C THR A 62 14.38 -4.30 -9.64
N PHE A 63 13.85 -5.10 -10.56
CA PHE A 63 14.61 -6.02 -11.41
C PHE A 63 14.94 -5.46 -12.79
N ASP A 64 14.48 -4.25 -13.12
CA ASP A 64 14.84 -3.56 -14.35
C ASP A 64 16.29 -3.05 -14.26
N ALA A 65 17.13 -3.50 -15.20
CA ALA A 65 18.56 -3.17 -15.23
C ALA A 65 18.84 -1.66 -15.44
N GLN A 66 17.84 -0.88 -15.87
CA GLN A 66 17.93 0.57 -16.02
C GLN A 66 17.41 1.36 -14.79
N ALA A 67 16.89 0.67 -13.77
CA ALA A 67 16.35 1.35 -12.59
C ALA A 67 17.48 1.93 -11.73
N GLN A 68 17.36 3.23 -11.43
CA GLN A 68 18.35 3.98 -10.65
C GLN A 68 18.48 3.46 -9.21
N GLN A 69 17.40 2.92 -8.62
CA GLN A 69 17.39 2.43 -7.24
C GLN A 69 16.36 1.29 -7.08
N PRO A 70 16.70 0.22 -6.35
CA PRO A 70 15.75 -0.86 -6.08
C PRO A 70 14.65 -0.40 -5.10
N LEU A 71 13.38 -0.58 -5.50
CA LEU A 71 12.20 -0.08 -4.77
C LEU A 71 11.67 -1.07 -3.73
N PHE A 72 12.57 -1.70 -2.95
CA PHE A 72 12.21 -2.73 -1.98
C PHE A 72 11.24 -2.22 -0.89
N GLY A 73 11.46 -1.03 -0.36
CA GLY A 73 10.56 -0.41 0.62
C GLY A 73 9.15 -0.17 0.07
N GLN A 74 9.04 0.25 -1.19
CA GLN A 74 7.73 0.45 -1.83
C GLN A 74 7.02 -0.88 -2.11
N ALA A 75 7.73 -1.89 -2.60
CA ALA A 75 7.17 -3.23 -2.80
C ALA A 75 6.72 -3.85 -1.47
N GLY A 76 7.55 -3.76 -0.42
CA GLY A 76 7.19 -4.21 0.92
C GLY A 76 5.89 -3.56 1.42
N ARG A 77 5.71 -2.27 1.13
CA ARG A 77 4.52 -1.50 1.55
C ARG A 77 3.25 -2.06 0.94
N GLN A 78 3.33 -2.47 -0.32
CA GLN A 78 2.20 -3.11 -0.97
C GLN A 78 1.84 -4.43 -0.28
N VAL A 79 2.82 -5.24 0.11
CA VAL A 79 2.57 -6.49 0.88
C VAL A 79 1.86 -6.18 2.20
N PHE A 80 2.34 -5.18 2.95
CA PHE A 80 1.70 -4.74 4.20
C PHE A 80 0.24 -4.31 3.97
N PHE A 81 -0.03 -3.50 2.95
CA PHE A 81 -1.39 -3.06 2.64
C PHE A 81 -2.29 -4.20 2.14
N ILE A 82 -1.75 -5.19 1.42
CA ILE A 82 -2.49 -6.39 1.02
C ILE A 82 -2.91 -7.18 2.28
N LEU A 83 -1.96 -7.50 3.18
CA LEU A 83 -2.24 -8.28 4.38
C LEU A 83 -3.26 -7.59 5.30
N THR A 84 -3.07 -6.29 5.55
CA THR A 84 -4.00 -5.51 6.37
C THR A 84 -5.36 -5.36 5.70
N SER A 85 -5.41 -5.28 4.37
CA SER A 85 -6.66 -5.23 3.60
C SER A 85 -7.41 -6.57 3.59
N ILE A 86 -6.72 -7.71 3.55
CA ILE A 86 -7.31 -9.04 3.73
C ILE A 86 -7.92 -9.17 5.13
N TYR A 87 -7.17 -8.76 6.17
CA TYR A 87 -7.67 -8.75 7.53
C TYR A 87 -8.89 -7.84 7.71
N GLY A 88 -8.82 -6.62 7.17
CA GLY A 88 -9.94 -5.68 7.19
C GLY A 88 -11.17 -6.23 6.47
N TRP A 89 -10.99 -6.86 5.31
CA TRP A 89 -12.07 -7.50 4.57
C TRP A 89 -12.72 -8.63 5.37
N TYR A 90 -11.91 -9.50 5.98
CA TYR A 90 -12.41 -10.59 6.83
C TYR A 90 -13.25 -10.03 7.99
N ARG A 91 -12.68 -9.09 8.76
CA ARG A 91 -13.33 -8.51 9.94
C ARG A 91 -14.61 -7.76 9.59
N TRP A 92 -14.62 -6.98 8.51
CA TRP A 92 -15.82 -6.27 8.05
C TRP A 92 -16.88 -7.22 7.48
N SER A 93 -16.46 -8.29 6.80
CA SER A 93 -17.38 -9.31 6.28
C SER A 93 -18.04 -10.11 7.39
N GLU A 94 -17.29 -10.46 8.43
CA GLU A 94 -17.79 -11.12 9.64
C GLU A 94 -18.81 -10.22 10.35
N GLN A 95 -18.48 -8.95 10.60
CA GLN A 95 -19.42 -8.01 11.22
C GLN A 95 -20.70 -7.82 10.39
N ARG A 96 -20.60 -7.73 9.06
CA ARG A 96 -21.78 -7.67 8.17
C ARG A 96 -22.67 -8.91 8.29
N ARG A 97 -22.08 -10.10 8.44
CA ARG A 97 -22.83 -11.36 8.63
C ARG A 97 -23.54 -11.38 9.98
N LEU A 98 -22.89 -10.90 11.04
CA LEU A 98 -23.46 -10.83 12.38
C LEU A 98 -24.63 -9.84 12.49
N HIS A 99 -24.62 -8.76 11.69
CA HIS A 99 -25.67 -7.73 11.69
C HIS A 99 -26.79 -7.96 10.65
N GLY A 100 -26.95 -9.18 10.13
CA GLY A 100 -28.08 -9.55 9.27
C GLY A 100 -28.09 -8.93 7.87
N GLY A 101 -26.96 -8.41 7.38
CA GLY A 101 -26.79 -7.96 5.99
C GLY A 101 -27.35 -6.57 5.65
N GLY A 102 -27.90 -5.83 6.61
CA GLY A 102 -28.37 -4.45 6.43
C GLY A 102 -27.23 -3.41 6.32
N ASP A 103 -27.56 -2.21 5.81
CA ASP A 103 -26.66 -1.05 5.61
C ASP A 103 -26.15 -0.41 6.94
N ALA A 104 -26.26 -1.11 8.06
CA ALA A 104 -25.79 -0.64 9.36
C ALA A 104 -24.25 -0.55 9.38
N PRO A 105 -23.66 0.50 10.00
CA PRO A 105 -22.21 0.64 10.07
C PRO A 105 -21.58 -0.59 10.74
N ALA A 106 -20.78 -1.34 9.99
CA ALA A 106 -20.20 -2.62 10.44
C ALA A 106 -19.27 -2.52 11.67
N ILE A 107 -18.94 -1.31 12.13
CA ILE A 107 -18.07 -1.04 13.27
C ILE A 107 -18.57 0.23 13.95
N ASP A 108 -18.83 0.17 15.25
CA ASP A 108 -18.96 1.37 16.09
C ASP A 108 -17.56 1.90 16.46
N PRO A 109 -17.13 3.04 15.89
CA PRO A 109 -15.84 3.61 16.23
C PRO A 109 -15.87 4.16 17.66
N ARG A 110 -14.89 3.77 18.47
CA ARG A 110 -14.62 4.41 19.75
C ARG A 110 -13.22 4.97 19.78
N TRP A 111 -13.01 5.99 20.61
CA TRP A 111 -11.68 6.49 20.87
C TRP A 111 -10.85 5.47 21.65
N ALA A 112 -9.57 5.38 21.29
CA ALA A 112 -8.60 4.61 22.05
C ALA A 112 -8.31 5.31 23.40
N THR A 113 -8.36 4.53 24.47
CA THR A 113 -7.95 4.96 25.82
C THR A 113 -6.45 5.26 25.87
N ALA A 114 -5.98 6.00 26.87
CA ALA A 114 -4.55 6.30 27.02
C ALA A 114 -3.67 5.04 27.07
N ARG A 115 -4.14 3.98 27.74
CA ARG A 115 -3.46 2.69 27.80
C ARG A 115 -3.36 2.01 26.43
N GLU A 116 -4.42 2.08 25.63
CA GLU A 116 -4.43 1.54 24.27
C GLU A 116 -3.51 2.34 23.34
N ARG A 117 -3.50 3.66 23.47
CA ARG A 117 -2.56 4.52 22.72
C ARG A 117 -1.11 4.15 23.01
N VAL A 118 -0.75 3.94 24.28
CA VAL A 118 0.61 3.48 24.64
C VAL A 118 0.91 2.11 24.01
N ARG A 119 -0.04 1.17 24.07
CA ARG A 119 0.13 -0.14 23.41
C ARG A 119 0.31 -0.01 21.90
N TYR A 120 -0.43 0.88 21.24
CA TYR A 120 -0.26 1.14 19.81
C TYR A 120 1.07 1.79 19.49
N LEU A 121 1.55 2.73 20.31
CA LEU A 121 2.87 3.33 20.15
C LEU A 121 3.98 2.28 20.31
N VAL A 122 3.89 1.43 21.33
CA VAL A 122 4.86 0.34 21.52
C VAL A 122 4.80 -0.64 20.35
N ALA A 123 3.61 -1.03 19.91
CA ALA A 123 3.45 -1.90 18.75
C ALA A 123 4.03 -1.28 17.47
N ALA A 124 3.82 0.03 17.25
CA ALA A 124 4.40 0.75 16.12
C ALA A 124 5.93 0.78 16.19
N LEU A 125 6.51 1.10 17.35
CA LEU A 125 7.96 1.09 17.54
C LEU A 125 8.57 -0.29 17.29
N VAL A 126 7.94 -1.35 17.81
CA VAL A 126 8.35 -2.73 17.54
C VAL A 126 8.22 -3.05 16.05
N GLY A 127 7.13 -2.61 15.41
CA GLY A 127 6.90 -2.76 13.97
C GLY A 127 8.03 -2.16 13.14
N VAL A 128 8.44 -0.92 13.44
CA VAL A 128 9.56 -0.24 12.77
C VAL A 128 10.88 -1.02 12.95
N VAL A 129 11.17 -1.50 14.15
CA VAL A 129 12.39 -2.28 14.42
C VAL A 129 12.40 -3.60 13.66
N VAL A 130 11.25 -4.31 13.61
CA VAL A 130 11.11 -5.56 12.86
C VAL A 130 11.19 -5.32 11.35
N ALA A 131 10.51 -4.27 10.85
CA ALA A 131 10.52 -3.92 9.43
C ALA A 131 11.92 -3.55 8.95
N GLN A 132 12.67 -2.71 9.69
CA GLN A 132 14.03 -2.37 9.29
C GLN A 132 14.94 -3.60 9.30
N TRP A 133 14.76 -4.50 10.27
CA TRP A 133 15.53 -5.76 10.32
C TRP A 133 15.22 -6.64 9.12
N ALA A 134 13.94 -6.80 8.76
CA ALA A 134 13.54 -7.53 7.57
C ALA A 134 14.10 -6.91 6.28
N PHE A 135 14.06 -5.58 6.13
CA PHE A 135 14.62 -4.91 4.96
C PHE A 135 16.14 -5.02 4.88
N ALA A 136 16.85 -4.97 6.01
CA ALA A 136 18.28 -5.19 6.03
C ALA A 136 18.66 -6.62 5.60
N LEU A 137 17.82 -7.63 5.93
CA LEU A 137 18.01 -9.01 5.46
C LEU A 137 17.70 -9.16 3.97
N VAL A 138 16.60 -8.59 3.49
CA VAL A 138 16.19 -8.66 2.07
C VAL A 138 17.16 -7.88 1.18
N GLY A 139 17.66 -6.75 1.66
CA GLY A 139 18.65 -5.92 0.96
C GLY A 139 20.10 -6.41 1.12
N ALA A 140 20.34 -7.55 1.77
CA ALA A 140 21.68 -8.10 1.97
C ALA A 140 22.32 -8.41 0.60
N GLY A 141 23.30 -7.60 0.20
CA GLY A 141 23.94 -7.67 -1.12
C GLY A 141 23.92 -6.36 -1.90
N TRP A 142 23.09 -5.39 -1.48
CA TRP A 142 23.11 -4.03 -1.99
C TRP A 142 23.89 -3.13 -1.02
N PRO A 143 24.88 -2.33 -1.46
CA PRO A 143 25.74 -1.53 -0.58
C PRO A 143 25.02 -0.26 -0.07
N ALA A 144 23.89 -0.43 0.61
CA ALA A 144 23.16 0.65 1.24
C ALA A 144 23.61 0.86 2.70
N PRO A 145 23.78 2.12 3.14
CA PRO A 145 23.99 2.43 4.54
C PRO A 145 22.81 1.96 5.41
N ARG A 146 23.07 1.55 6.65
CA ARG A 146 22.01 1.03 7.55
C ARG A 146 20.85 2.01 7.78
N TRP A 147 21.10 3.32 7.73
CA TRP A 147 20.05 4.34 7.91
C TRP A 147 18.99 4.28 6.80
N TYR A 148 19.32 3.77 5.61
CA TYR A 148 18.39 3.62 4.50
C TYR A 148 17.19 2.75 4.89
N TYR A 149 17.44 1.63 5.56
CA TYR A 149 16.38 0.70 5.97
C TYR A 149 15.48 1.28 7.07
N TRP A 150 15.98 2.23 7.87
CA TRP A 150 15.15 2.96 8.83
C TRP A 150 14.22 3.97 8.13
N CYS A 151 14.71 4.62 7.08
CA CYS A 151 13.91 5.49 6.22
C CYS A 151 12.80 4.72 5.48
N ASP A 152 13.03 3.46 5.14
CA ASP A 152 11.99 2.60 4.58
C ASP A 152 11.06 2.02 5.66
N ALA A 153 11.53 1.78 6.88
CA ALA A 153 10.74 1.11 7.91
C ALA A 153 9.65 1.97 8.59
N TRP A 154 9.84 3.29 8.70
CA TRP A 154 8.89 4.13 9.46
C TRP A 154 7.52 4.32 8.79
N ILE A 155 7.38 4.01 7.50
CA ILE A 155 6.12 4.14 6.77
C ILE A 155 5.17 2.94 6.96
N PHE A 156 5.61 1.92 7.72
CA PHE A 156 4.92 0.68 8.05
C PHE A 156 4.42 0.68 9.49
#